data_AF-A0A7C5MN12-F1
#
_entry.id   AF-A0A7C5MN12-F1
#
_cell.length_a   1.000
_cell.length_b   1.000
_cell.length_c   1.000
_cell.angle_alpha   90.00
_cell.angle_beta   90.00
_cell.angle_gamma   90.00
#
_symmetry.space_group_name_H-M   'P 1'
#
loop_
_entity.id
_entity.type
_entity.pdbx_description
1 polymer ?
#
loop_
_entity_poly.entity_id
_entity_poly.type
_entity_poly.pdbx_seq_one_letter_code
_entity_poly.pdbx_strand_id
1 'polypeptide(L)'
;MKKSINLIAFLSLLFLMSCGGGESEVTIGQTFKVKDLDMAIESVSSHAILSDDTRKESLVASPGHTYLKVRLLTNASNHIMTVFTGEKELEEADFMDVMHFVSEDAGPESNYSESFFLIEEGQKIDRIEVRGFGGSATKYILKDVKYEAVSDRTVNPKMFAFMEEFSAPQRLLSIVKKYISQDVYNVVHEAGSDVPVDPMLRNFRINYVNPTGTSYSCYADGLDLVSVDIDWTGDEISSLNFSL
;
A
#
# COMPACT_ATOMS: atom_id res chain seq x y z
N MET A 1 -22.96 -45.38 19.78
CA MET A 1 -21.93 -44.41 19.33
C MET A 1 -22.56 -43.53 18.27
N LYS A 2 -22.64 -42.22 18.55
CA LYS A 2 -23.16 -41.16 17.68
C LYS A 2 -22.06 -40.69 16.76
N LYS A 3 -22.32 -40.50 15.45
CA LYS A 3 -21.86 -39.37 14.63
C LYS A 3 -22.76 -39.30 13.40
N SER A 4 -23.82 -38.49 13.48
CA SER A 4 -24.62 -38.07 12.33
C SER A 4 -23.95 -36.83 11.75
N ILE A 5 -23.57 -36.88 10.48
CA ILE A 5 -23.11 -35.73 9.72
C ILE A 5 -24.35 -34.92 9.35
N ASN A 6 -24.55 -33.77 9.99
CA ASN A 6 -25.55 -32.81 9.57
C ASN A 6 -25.06 -32.14 8.29
N LEU A 7 -25.64 -32.56 7.16
CA LEU A 7 -25.62 -31.84 5.90
C LEU A 7 -26.47 -30.58 6.11
N ILE A 8 -25.83 -29.44 6.39
CA ILE A 8 -26.54 -28.15 6.47
C ILE A 8 -27.01 -27.81 5.05
N ALA A 9 -28.33 -27.88 4.86
CA ALA A 9 -29.02 -27.42 3.68
C ALA A 9 -28.83 -25.90 3.54
N PHE A 10 -27.89 -25.49 2.69
CA PHE A 10 -27.83 -24.13 2.16
C PHE A 10 -28.88 -24.00 1.07
N LEU A 11 -30.14 -23.83 1.48
CA LEU A 11 -31.24 -23.57 0.55
C LEU A 11 -32.29 -22.69 1.22
N SER A 12 -32.00 -21.39 1.35
CA SER A 12 -33.02 -20.33 1.42
C SER A 12 -32.39 -18.95 1.59
N LEU A 13 -32.24 -18.20 0.50
CA LEU A 13 -32.93 -16.92 0.28
C LEU A 13 -32.59 -16.42 -1.13
N LEU A 14 -33.35 -16.93 -2.11
CA LEU A 14 -33.55 -16.26 -3.39
C LEU A 14 -34.36 -14.99 -3.11
N PHE A 15 -33.69 -13.85 -2.93
CA PHE A 15 -34.32 -12.54 -3.15
C PHE A 15 -34.25 -12.23 -4.64
N LEU A 16 -35.25 -12.73 -5.39
CA LEU A 16 -35.61 -12.17 -6.69
C LEU A 16 -36.88 -11.34 -6.47
N MET A 17 -36.73 -10.01 -6.42
CA MET A 17 -37.62 -9.03 -7.07
C MET A 17 -37.12 -7.60 -6.79
N SER A 18 -36.49 -7.00 -7.80
CA SER A 18 -36.72 -5.60 -8.16
C SER A 18 -36.30 -5.39 -9.61
N CYS A 19 -37.30 -5.26 -10.49
CA CYS A 19 -37.13 -4.65 -11.79
C CYS A 19 -37.04 -3.14 -11.54
N GLY A 20 -35.81 -2.65 -11.41
CA GLY A 20 -35.48 -1.28 -11.02
C GLY A 20 -34.12 -1.30 -10.34
N GLY A 21 -33.14 -0.56 -10.90
CA GLY A 21 -31.77 -0.50 -10.41
C GLY A 21 -31.73 -0.07 -8.95
N GLY A 22 -31.73 -1.06 -8.06
CA GLY A 22 -31.78 -0.88 -6.62
C GLY A 22 -30.40 -1.03 -6.02
N GLU A 23 -30.09 -0.16 -5.06
CA GLU A 23 -28.94 -0.32 -4.20
C GLU A 23 -29.14 -1.56 -3.32
N SER A 24 -28.14 -2.44 -3.26
CA SER A 24 -28.15 -3.61 -2.38
C SER A 24 -27.02 -3.50 -1.38
N GLU A 25 -27.35 -3.60 -0.09
CA GLU A 25 -26.35 -3.61 0.98
C GLU A 25 -25.68 -4.98 1.06
N VAL A 26 -24.35 -5.00 1.14
CA VAL A 26 -23.54 -6.21 1.28
C VAL A 26 -22.57 -6.06 2.46
N THR A 27 -22.08 -7.17 2.99
CA THR A 27 -21.04 -7.21 4.04
C THR A 27 -19.74 -7.85 3.52
N ILE A 28 -18.61 -7.60 4.17
CA ILE A 28 -17.33 -8.24 3.80
C ILE A 28 -17.49 -9.77 3.91
N GLY A 29 -17.00 -10.49 2.90
CA GLY A 29 -17.11 -11.95 2.76
C GLY A 29 -18.47 -12.45 2.23
N GLN A 30 -19.48 -11.58 2.14
CA GLN A 30 -20.78 -11.96 1.58
C GLN A 30 -20.71 -11.95 0.05
N THR A 31 -21.10 -13.07 -0.56
CA THR A 31 -21.25 -13.15 -2.01
C THR A 31 -22.47 -12.38 -2.51
N PHE A 32 -22.30 -11.63 -3.58
CA PHE A 32 -23.34 -10.91 -4.30
C PHE A 32 -23.18 -11.09 -5.82
N LYS A 33 -24.22 -10.80 -6.59
CA LYS A 33 -24.25 -11.07 -8.04
C LYS A 33 -24.19 -9.80 -8.89
N VAL A 34 -23.06 -9.48 -9.50
CA VAL A 34 -23.03 -8.40 -10.51
C VAL A 34 -23.37 -9.01 -11.86
N LYS A 35 -24.61 -8.78 -12.34
CA LYS A 35 -25.19 -9.51 -13.48
C LYS A 35 -25.25 -11.02 -13.17
N ASP A 36 -24.47 -11.84 -13.88
CA ASP A 36 -24.39 -13.30 -13.70
C ASP A 36 -23.10 -13.74 -12.98
N LEU A 37 -22.31 -12.78 -12.47
CA LEU A 37 -21.01 -13.02 -11.86
C LEU A 37 -21.13 -12.99 -10.34
N ASP A 38 -20.68 -14.05 -9.69
CA ASP A 38 -20.56 -14.10 -8.24
C ASP A 38 -19.31 -13.33 -7.82
N MET A 39 -19.51 -12.32 -6.98
CA MET A 39 -18.46 -11.46 -6.45
C MET A 39 -18.55 -11.40 -4.93
N ALA A 40 -17.43 -11.12 -4.26
CA ALA A 40 -17.42 -10.78 -2.84
C ALA A 40 -16.32 -9.77 -2.56
N ILE A 41 -16.56 -8.81 -1.65
CA ILE A 41 -15.47 -8.05 -1.06
C ILE A 41 -14.83 -8.97 -0.03
N GLU A 42 -13.63 -9.47 -0.32
CA GLU A 42 -12.94 -10.40 0.57
C GLU A 42 -12.32 -9.68 1.75
N SER A 43 -11.65 -8.55 1.49
CA SER A 43 -11.02 -7.77 2.55
C SER A 43 -10.88 -6.29 2.19
N VAL A 44 -10.82 -5.46 3.22
CA VAL A 44 -10.46 -4.04 3.14
C VAL A 44 -9.41 -3.79 4.21
N SER A 45 -8.23 -3.38 3.79
CA SER A 45 -7.07 -3.18 4.68
C SER A 45 -6.37 -1.86 4.39
N SER A 46 -5.68 -1.31 5.38
CA SER A 46 -4.86 -0.11 5.23
C SER A 46 -3.39 -0.40 5.53
N HIS A 47 -2.50 0.17 4.72
CA HIS A 47 -1.06 -0.07 4.72
C HIS A 47 -0.34 1.27 4.64
N ALA A 48 0.54 1.57 5.60
CA ALA A 48 1.41 2.75 5.47
C ALA A 48 2.52 2.53 4.43
N ILE A 49 2.88 1.25 4.22
CA ILE A 49 3.93 0.81 3.30
C ILE A 49 3.38 -0.39 2.54
N LEU A 50 3.41 -0.34 1.21
CA LEU A 50 3.28 -1.52 0.35
C LEU A 50 4.69 -2.03 0.05
N SER A 51 4.95 -3.31 0.27
CA SER A 51 6.29 -3.88 0.08
C SER A 51 6.25 -5.14 -0.80
N ASP A 52 7.22 -5.25 -1.69
CA ASP A 52 7.59 -6.48 -2.38
C ASP A 52 9.02 -6.85 -1.97
N ASP A 53 9.13 -7.76 -1.01
CA ASP A 53 10.41 -8.20 -0.46
C ASP A 53 11.23 -9.01 -1.48
N THR A 54 10.59 -9.62 -2.48
CA THR A 54 11.26 -10.41 -3.53
C THR A 54 12.01 -9.48 -4.49
N ARG A 55 11.35 -8.38 -4.88
CA ARG A 55 11.96 -7.33 -5.73
C ARG A 55 12.77 -6.31 -4.94
N LYS A 56 12.66 -6.30 -3.61
CA LYS A 56 13.18 -5.24 -2.74
C LYS A 56 12.68 -3.87 -3.16
N GLU A 57 11.36 -3.76 -3.27
CA GLU A 57 10.66 -2.52 -3.58
C GLU A 57 9.65 -2.21 -2.48
N SER A 58 9.43 -0.92 -2.22
CA SER A 58 8.43 -0.43 -1.29
C SER A 58 7.87 0.88 -1.76
N LEU A 59 6.54 1.00 -1.70
CA LEU A 59 5.83 2.25 -1.88
C LEU A 59 5.35 2.74 -0.52
N VAL A 60 5.93 3.86 -0.09
CA VAL A 60 5.68 4.46 1.22
C VAL A 60 4.66 5.59 1.06
N ALA A 61 3.57 5.55 1.81
CA ALA A 61 2.61 6.64 1.83
C ALA A 61 3.25 7.90 2.43
N SER A 62 2.90 9.07 1.88
CA SER A 62 3.38 10.33 2.44
C SER A 62 2.89 10.53 3.89
N PRO A 63 3.60 11.30 4.73
CA PRO A 63 3.18 11.53 6.11
C PRO A 63 1.71 11.95 6.23
N GLY A 64 0.95 11.30 7.12
CA GLY A 64 -0.48 11.55 7.31
C GLY A 64 -1.39 10.84 6.31
N HIS A 65 -0.86 9.95 5.47
CA HIS A 65 -1.64 9.16 4.50
C HIS A 65 -1.39 7.66 4.64
N THR A 66 -2.29 6.85 4.09
CA THR A 66 -2.18 5.39 4.02
C THR A 66 -2.79 4.85 2.72
N TYR A 67 -2.32 3.70 2.24
CA TYR A 67 -2.94 2.99 1.14
C TYR A 67 -4.08 2.10 1.64
N LEU A 68 -5.30 2.38 1.22
CA LEU A 68 -6.43 1.47 1.36
C LEU A 68 -6.40 0.45 0.24
N LYS A 69 -6.23 -0.82 0.58
CA LYS A 69 -6.32 -1.96 -0.33
C LYS A 69 -7.68 -2.63 -0.19
N VAL A 70 -8.42 -2.71 -1.29
CA VAL A 70 -9.68 -3.44 -1.37
C VAL A 70 -9.47 -4.66 -2.26
N ARG A 71 -9.74 -5.84 -1.71
CA ARG A 71 -9.61 -7.11 -2.44
C ARG A 71 -11.00 -7.69 -2.73
N LEU A 72 -11.26 -7.92 -4.02
CA LEU A 72 -12.47 -8.55 -4.53
C LEU A 72 -12.18 -9.97 -4.95
N LEU A 73 -13.03 -10.90 -4.53
CA LEU A 73 -13.17 -12.20 -5.17
C LEU A 73 -14.11 -12.01 -6.37
N THR A 74 -13.63 -12.25 -7.58
CA THR A 74 -14.37 -12.16 -8.85
C THR A 74 -13.71 -13.04 -9.89
N ASN A 75 -14.48 -13.82 -10.64
CA ASN A 75 -13.99 -14.61 -11.78
C ASN A 75 -14.05 -13.84 -13.12
N ALA A 76 -14.17 -12.52 -13.06
CA ALA A 76 -14.26 -11.65 -14.22
C ALA A 76 -13.48 -10.36 -14.03
N SER A 77 -12.90 -9.87 -15.12
CA SER A 77 -12.15 -8.61 -15.19
C SER A 77 -13.01 -7.37 -15.45
N ASN A 78 -14.33 -7.53 -15.60
CA ASN A 78 -15.22 -6.48 -16.09
C ASN A 78 -16.07 -5.83 -14.97
N HIS A 79 -15.41 -5.32 -13.93
CA HIS A 79 -16.02 -4.49 -12.89
C HIS A 79 -15.27 -3.17 -12.72
N ILE A 80 -15.97 -2.18 -12.16
CA ILE A 80 -15.40 -0.94 -11.65
C ILE A 80 -15.72 -0.89 -10.17
N MET A 81 -14.70 -0.61 -9.37
CA MET A 81 -14.85 -0.33 -7.95
C MET A 81 -14.72 1.17 -7.71
N THR A 82 -15.55 1.70 -6.83
CA THR A 82 -15.47 3.09 -6.39
C THR A 82 -15.57 3.15 -4.86
N VAL A 83 -14.71 3.92 -4.22
CA VAL A 83 -14.71 4.10 -2.75
C VAL A 83 -15.12 5.52 -2.41
N PHE A 84 -15.86 5.71 -1.32
CA PHE A 84 -16.41 7.01 -0.93
C PHE A 84 -16.10 7.39 0.52
N THR A 85 -15.89 8.69 0.72
CA THR A 85 -15.89 9.39 2.01
C THR A 85 -17.02 10.43 1.99
N GLY A 86 -18.06 10.23 2.79
CA GLY A 86 -19.36 10.87 2.60
C GLY A 86 -19.86 10.65 1.17
N GLU A 87 -20.06 11.75 0.43
CA GLU A 87 -20.48 11.73 -0.99
C GLU A 87 -19.30 11.88 -1.97
N LYS A 88 -18.07 12.04 -1.48
CA LYS A 88 -16.89 12.23 -2.32
C LYS A 88 -16.31 10.87 -2.73
N GLU A 89 -16.20 10.65 -4.03
CA GLU A 89 -15.43 9.55 -4.63
C GLU A 89 -13.93 9.75 -4.35
N LEU A 90 -13.28 8.69 -3.88
CA LEU A 90 -11.84 8.64 -3.68
C LEU A 90 -11.14 8.26 -4.98
N GLU A 91 -10.04 8.94 -5.26
CA GLU A 91 -9.20 8.66 -6.41
C GLU A 91 -8.38 7.39 -6.16
N GLU A 92 -8.34 6.51 -7.16
CA GLU A 92 -7.51 5.31 -7.13
C GLU A 92 -6.03 5.73 -7.26
N ALA A 93 -5.14 5.04 -6.55
CA ALA A 93 -3.71 5.23 -6.71
C ALA A 93 -3.30 4.86 -8.15
N ASP A 94 -2.29 5.54 -8.70
CA ASP A 94 -1.82 5.27 -10.06
C ASP A 94 -1.41 3.81 -10.19
N PHE A 95 -1.99 3.11 -11.17
CA PHE A 95 -1.71 1.70 -11.41
C PHE A 95 -0.21 1.45 -11.64
N MET A 96 0.49 2.36 -12.31
CA MET A 96 1.93 2.23 -12.56
C MET A 96 2.75 2.24 -11.26
N ASP A 97 2.26 2.92 -10.22
CA ASP A 97 2.91 2.98 -8.92
C ASP A 97 2.59 1.73 -8.07
N VAL A 98 1.37 1.20 -8.17
CA VAL A 98 0.92 0.09 -7.30
C VAL A 98 0.97 -1.30 -7.92
N MET A 99 1.17 -1.42 -9.25
CA MET A 99 1.08 -2.72 -9.95
C MET A 99 2.06 -3.77 -9.44
N HIS A 100 3.18 -3.36 -8.84
CA HIS A 100 4.15 -4.28 -8.24
C HIS A 100 3.70 -4.82 -6.87
N PHE A 101 2.67 -4.24 -6.25
CA PHE A 101 2.19 -4.64 -4.93
C PHE A 101 0.84 -5.37 -4.97
N VAL A 102 0.30 -5.56 -6.19
CA VAL A 102 -0.80 -6.48 -6.45
C VAL A 102 -0.32 -7.90 -6.17
N SER A 103 -1.09 -8.67 -5.41
CA SER A 103 -0.71 -10.03 -5.08
C SER A 103 -0.59 -10.90 -6.34
N GLU A 104 0.30 -11.89 -6.32
CA GLU A 104 0.47 -12.82 -7.45
C GLU A 104 -0.83 -13.56 -7.79
N ASP A 105 -1.65 -13.81 -6.77
CA ASP A 105 -2.97 -14.37 -6.90
C ASP A 105 -4.04 -13.32 -7.24
N ALA A 106 -3.71 -12.15 -7.76
CA ALA A 106 -4.67 -11.16 -8.29
C ALA A 106 -4.43 -10.84 -9.78
N GLY A 107 -3.85 -11.79 -10.51
CA GLY A 107 -3.59 -11.70 -11.96
C GLY A 107 -4.79 -12.05 -12.86
N PRO A 108 -4.63 -11.97 -14.20
CA PRO A 108 -5.72 -12.16 -15.17
C PRO A 108 -6.36 -13.56 -15.18
N GLU A 109 -5.62 -14.57 -14.68
CA GLU A 109 -6.11 -15.95 -14.50
C GLU A 109 -6.61 -16.21 -13.06
N SER A 110 -6.60 -15.18 -12.21
CA SER A 110 -7.05 -15.27 -10.84
C SER A 110 -8.54 -14.95 -10.69
N ASN A 111 -9.11 -15.48 -9.61
CA ASN A 111 -10.40 -15.05 -9.11
C ASN A 111 -10.31 -13.83 -8.18
N TYR A 112 -9.20 -13.09 -8.15
CA TYR A 112 -9.07 -11.88 -7.33
C TYR A 112 -8.71 -10.65 -8.14
N SER A 113 -9.22 -9.51 -7.68
CA SER A 113 -8.87 -8.17 -8.15
C SER A 113 -8.56 -7.30 -6.94
N GLU A 114 -7.49 -6.52 -7.02
CA GLU A 114 -7.05 -5.62 -5.95
C GLU A 114 -7.01 -4.19 -6.47
N SER A 115 -7.63 -3.27 -5.73
CA SER A 115 -7.60 -1.83 -5.99
C SER A 115 -7.00 -1.10 -4.78
N PHE A 116 -6.24 -0.05 -5.07
CA PHE A 116 -5.51 0.73 -4.07
C PHE A 116 -5.94 2.19 -4.11
N PHE A 117 -6.15 2.81 -2.95
CA PHE A 117 -6.52 4.22 -2.83
C PHE A 117 -5.57 4.89 -1.84
N LEU A 118 -5.04 6.06 -2.16
CA LEU A 118 -4.28 6.86 -1.18
C LEU A 118 -5.26 7.74 -0.40
N ILE A 119 -5.35 7.52 0.91
CA ILE A 119 -6.32 8.18 1.79
C ILE A 119 -5.61 8.87 2.95
N GLU A 120 -6.27 9.84 3.59
CA GLU A 120 -5.76 10.44 4.82
C GLU A 120 -5.79 9.39 5.97
N GLU A 121 -4.83 9.46 6.88
CA GLU A 121 -4.81 8.62 8.07
C GLU A 121 -6.08 8.83 8.91
N GLY A 122 -6.75 7.74 9.24
CA GLY A 122 -8.01 7.77 9.99
C GLY A 122 -9.22 8.25 9.19
N GLN A 123 -9.07 8.50 7.88
CA GLN A 123 -10.17 8.88 7.02
C GLN A 123 -11.28 7.82 7.04
N LYS A 124 -12.50 8.25 7.36
CA LYS A 124 -13.65 7.36 7.33
C LYS A 124 -13.99 6.97 5.89
N ILE A 125 -14.14 5.66 5.67
CA ILE A 125 -14.71 5.09 4.45
C ILE A 125 -16.18 4.78 4.72
N ASP A 126 -17.06 5.49 4.04
CA ASP A 126 -18.50 5.37 4.25
C ASP A 126 -19.14 4.31 3.35
N ARG A 127 -18.60 4.13 2.14
CA ARG A 127 -19.16 3.23 1.14
C ARG A 127 -18.11 2.72 0.15
N ILE A 128 -18.25 1.46 -0.24
CA ILE A 128 -17.63 0.89 -1.45
C ILE A 128 -18.76 0.52 -2.41
N GLU A 129 -18.65 0.94 -3.68
CA GLU A 129 -19.54 0.56 -4.78
C GLU A 129 -18.82 -0.35 -5.77
N VAL A 130 -19.48 -1.44 -6.18
CA VAL A 130 -19.01 -2.31 -7.28
C VAL A 130 -20.07 -2.32 -8.38
N ARG A 131 -19.65 -2.04 -9.63
CA ARG A 131 -20.51 -2.03 -10.82
C ARG A 131 -19.89 -2.80 -11.98
N GLY A 132 -20.68 -3.50 -12.78
CA GLY A 132 -20.20 -4.17 -14.00
C GLY A 132 -20.08 -3.20 -15.19
N PHE A 133 -19.11 -3.40 -16.08
CA PHE A 133 -18.98 -2.61 -17.32
C PHE A 133 -20.21 -2.80 -18.25
N GLY A 134 -20.74 -1.70 -18.81
CA GLY A 134 -21.70 -1.72 -19.93
C GLY A 134 -23.13 -2.24 -19.66
N GLY A 135 -23.62 -2.26 -18.41
CA GLY A 135 -25.00 -2.66 -18.10
C GLY A 135 -25.70 -1.75 -17.09
N SER A 136 -27.02 -1.80 -17.04
CA SER A 136 -27.83 -1.09 -16.05
C SER A 136 -27.39 -1.43 -14.62
N ALA A 137 -27.18 -0.38 -13.82
CA ALA A 137 -26.50 -0.38 -12.55
C ALA A 137 -27.20 -1.25 -11.49
N THR A 138 -26.59 -2.38 -11.14
CA THR A 138 -26.72 -2.89 -9.78
C THR A 138 -25.55 -2.34 -9.00
N LYS A 139 -25.85 -1.46 -8.04
CA LYS A 139 -24.86 -0.88 -7.15
C LYS A 139 -24.89 -1.67 -5.85
N TYR A 140 -23.73 -2.20 -5.48
CA TYR A 140 -23.56 -2.86 -4.20
C TYR A 140 -22.92 -1.88 -3.23
N ILE A 141 -23.62 -1.56 -2.15
CA ILE A 141 -23.16 -0.60 -1.14
C ILE A 141 -22.68 -1.40 0.07
N LEU A 142 -21.38 -1.35 0.34
CA LEU A 142 -20.86 -1.83 1.62
C LEU A 142 -21.03 -0.72 2.67
N LYS A 143 -21.93 -0.90 3.64
CA LYS A 143 -22.13 0.07 4.74
C LYS A 143 -21.20 -0.23 5.91
N ASP A 144 -20.77 0.84 6.59
CA ASP A 144 -19.99 0.80 7.83
C ASP A 144 -18.68 -0.01 7.72
N VAL A 145 -17.91 0.27 6.65
CA VAL A 145 -16.61 -0.37 6.41
C VAL A 145 -15.63 0.01 7.51
N LYS A 146 -15.37 -0.93 8.42
CA LYS A 146 -14.19 -0.88 9.26
C LYS A 146 -13.10 -1.64 8.52
N TYR A 147 -12.11 -0.91 8.03
CA TYR A 147 -10.93 -1.50 7.43
C TYR A 147 -9.90 -1.75 8.53
N GLU A 148 -9.17 -2.85 8.42
CA GLU A 148 -8.13 -3.20 9.39
C GLU A 148 -6.83 -2.48 9.03
N ALA A 149 -6.14 -1.93 10.03
CA ALA A 149 -4.78 -1.45 9.85
C ALA A 149 -3.84 -2.65 9.87
N VAL A 150 -3.11 -2.87 8.78
CA VAL A 150 -2.27 -4.06 8.58
C VAL A 150 -0.78 -3.72 8.61
N SER A 151 -0.39 -2.48 8.91
CA SER A 151 1.02 -2.07 8.90
C SER A 151 1.86 -2.92 9.86
N ASP A 152 2.68 -3.81 9.31
CA ASP A 152 3.71 -4.60 10.01
C ASP A 152 5.01 -3.80 10.16
N ARG A 153 5.16 -2.74 9.36
CA ARG A 153 6.32 -1.85 9.28
C ARG A 153 5.88 -0.41 9.45
N THR A 154 6.80 0.41 9.97
CA THR A 154 6.63 1.86 10.09
C THR A 154 7.89 2.55 9.59
N VAL A 155 7.74 3.65 8.87
CA VAL A 155 8.88 4.50 8.53
C VAL A 155 9.20 5.40 9.72
N ASN A 156 10.47 5.44 10.10
CA ASN A 156 10.96 6.34 11.13
C ASN A 156 10.62 7.79 10.74
N PRO A 157 9.92 8.58 11.58
CA PRO A 157 9.62 9.98 11.28
C PRO A 157 10.87 10.82 10.95
N LYS A 158 12.02 10.49 11.54
CA LYS A 158 13.30 11.14 11.22
C LYS A 158 13.80 10.81 9.82
N MET A 159 13.45 9.64 9.28
CA MET A 159 13.76 9.30 7.89
C MET A 159 13.03 10.22 6.92
N PHE A 160 11.75 10.53 7.16
CA PHE A 160 11.04 11.54 6.34
C PHE A 160 11.72 12.90 6.39
N ALA A 161 12.06 13.40 7.60
CA ALA A 161 12.77 14.66 7.74
C ALA A 161 14.13 14.64 7.04
N PHE A 162 14.87 13.53 7.11
CA PHE A 162 16.14 13.36 6.41
C PHE A 162 15.96 13.41 4.89
N MET A 163 14.93 12.77 4.33
CA MET A 163 14.63 12.85 2.89
C MET A 163 14.30 14.27 2.44
N GLU A 164 13.53 15.02 3.23
CA GLU A 164 13.11 16.39 2.89
C GLU A 164 14.29 17.37 2.79
N GLU A 165 15.37 17.14 3.53
CA GLU A 165 16.61 17.93 3.41
C GLU A 165 17.15 17.90 1.97
N PHE A 166 16.91 16.83 1.22
CA PHE A 166 17.33 16.66 -0.18
C PHE A 166 16.27 17.07 -1.21
N SER A 167 15.22 17.80 -0.80
CA SER A 167 14.28 18.43 -1.74
C SER A 167 14.99 19.46 -2.66
N ALA A 168 16.11 20.01 -2.20
CA ALA A 168 17.06 20.79 -2.97
C ALA A 168 18.45 20.12 -2.98
N PRO A 169 19.36 20.48 -3.90
CA PRO A 169 20.72 19.93 -3.90
C PRO A 169 21.44 20.21 -2.57
N GLN A 170 21.83 19.14 -1.87
CA GLN A 170 22.56 19.18 -0.60
C GLN A 170 23.73 18.21 -0.58
N ARG A 171 24.72 18.50 0.27
CA ARG A 171 25.88 17.63 0.49
C ARG A 171 25.55 16.54 1.52
N LEU A 172 25.76 15.28 1.18
CA LEU A 172 25.38 14.12 2.01
C LEU A 172 25.99 14.20 3.41
N LEU A 173 27.31 14.36 3.53
CA LEU A 173 27.97 14.36 4.84
C LEU A 173 27.54 15.56 5.70
N SER A 174 27.18 16.68 5.05
CA SER A 174 26.70 17.87 5.74
C SER A 174 25.31 17.67 6.35
N ILE A 175 24.44 16.93 5.66
CA ILE A 175 23.11 16.58 6.18
C ILE A 175 23.22 15.49 7.25
N VAL A 176 23.97 14.42 7.01
CA VAL A 176 24.11 13.29 7.95
C VAL A 176 24.60 13.74 9.32
N LYS A 177 25.50 14.73 9.40
CA LYS A 177 25.97 15.34 10.65
C LYS A 177 24.86 15.85 11.58
N LYS A 178 23.67 16.17 11.04
CA LYS A 178 22.51 16.60 11.83
C LYS A 178 21.79 15.45 12.55
N TYR A 179 22.04 14.21 12.14
CA TYR A 179 21.31 13.01 12.54
C TYR A 179 22.21 11.93 13.18
N ILE A 180 23.45 12.29 13.53
CA ILE A 180 24.39 11.38 14.20
C ILE A 180 24.95 12.04 15.46
N SER A 181 25.28 11.22 16.45
CA SER A 181 25.99 11.64 17.67
C SER A 181 27.51 11.43 17.58
N GLN A 182 27.96 10.67 16.58
CA GLN A 182 29.36 10.26 16.38
C GLN A 182 30.03 11.07 15.26
N ASP A 183 31.34 10.84 15.06
CA ASP A 183 32.03 11.37 13.88
C ASP A 183 31.41 10.80 12.60
N VAL A 184 31.19 11.64 11.58
CA VAL A 184 30.58 11.25 10.31
C VAL A 184 31.36 10.14 9.60
N TYR A 185 32.69 10.09 9.76
CA TYR A 185 33.53 9.07 9.13
C TYR A 185 33.44 7.69 9.80
N ASN A 186 32.83 7.60 10.99
CA ASN A 186 32.53 6.32 11.65
C ASN A 186 31.16 5.75 11.22
N VAL A 187 30.33 6.56 10.58
CA VAL A 187 28.94 6.20 10.23
C VAL A 187 28.76 6.10 8.72
N VAL A 188 29.47 6.93 7.94
CA VAL A 188 29.29 7.03 6.49
C VAL A 188 30.44 6.38 5.74
N HIS A 189 30.11 5.48 4.82
CA HIS A 189 31.08 4.79 3.96
C HIS A 189 30.64 4.80 2.49
N GLU A 190 31.62 4.86 1.58
CA GLU A 190 31.43 4.64 0.14
C GLU A 190 31.89 3.22 -0.20
N ALA A 191 30.97 2.35 -0.63
CA ALA A 191 31.25 0.95 -0.94
C ALA A 191 32.07 0.20 0.14
N GLY A 192 31.82 0.51 1.41
CA GLY A 192 32.53 -0.06 2.58
C GLY A 192 33.91 0.55 2.87
N SER A 193 34.27 1.66 2.21
CA SER A 193 35.51 2.41 2.42
C SER A 193 35.26 3.84 2.90
N ASP A 194 36.31 4.54 3.32
CA ASP A 194 36.24 5.96 3.68
C ASP A 194 35.74 6.81 2.50
N VAL A 195 34.98 7.86 2.82
CA VAL A 195 34.38 8.75 1.83
C VAL A 195 35.44 9.72 1.25
N PRO A 196 35.85 9.57 -0.02
CA PRO A 196 36.85 10.44 -0.65
C PRO A 196 36.28 11.81 -1.00
N VAL A 197 34.98 11.90 -1.31
CA VAL A 197 34.29 13.13 -1.73
C VAL A 197 32.89 13.14 -1.14
N ASP A 198 32.46 14.29 -0.61
CA ASP A 198 31.08 14.49 -0.13
C ASP A 198 30.13 14.70 -1.33
N PRO A 199 29.30 13.71 -1.72
CA PRO A 199 28.47 13.82 -2.91
C PRO A 199 27.35 14.83 -2.70
N MET A 200 26.95 15.49 -3.79
CA MET A 200 25.78 16.37 -3.80
C MET A 200 24.58 15.60 -4.31
N LEU A 201 23.57 15.45 -3.47
CA LEU A 201 22.36 14.67 -3.73
C LEU A 201 21.14 15.59 -3.81
N ARG A 202 20.11 15.14 -4.52
CA ARG A 202 18.75 15.69 -4.49
C ARG A 202 17.74 14.58 -4.71
N ASN A 203 16.45 14.87 -4.53
CA ASN A 203 15.37 13.93 -4.84
C ASN A 203 15.55 12.56 -4.16
N PHE A 204 15.94 12.58 -2.89
CA PHE A 204 16.18 11.38 -2.10
C PHE A 204 14.84 10.66 -1.83
N ARG A 205 14.76 9.36 -2.08
CA ARG A 205 13.53 8.55 -1.97
C ARG A 205 13.85 7.19 -1.39
N ILE A 206 12.96 6.66 -0.56
CA ILE A 206 13.00 5.26 -0.15
C ILE A 206 12.67 4.40 -1.38
N ASN A 207 13.51 3.42 -1.66
CA ASN A 207 13.21 2.34 -2.58
C ASN A 207 12.64 1.12 -1.84
N TYR A 208 13.17 0.83 -0.66
CA TYR A 208 12.80 -0.36 0.10
C TYR A 208 12.89 -0.12 1.60
N VAL A 209 11.87 -0.57 2.32
CA VAL A 209 11.87 -0.62 3.78
C VAL A 209 12.05 -2.07 4.21
N ASN A 210 13.17 -2.37 4.87
CA ASN A 210 13.40 -3.72 5.38
C ASN A 210 12.30 -4.15 6.37
N PRO A 211 12.09 -5.46 6.56
CA PRO A 211 11.03 -5.97 7.44
C PRO A 211 11.12 -5.51 8.90
N THR A 212 12.31 -5.11 9.37
CA THR A 212 12.50 -4.56 10.71
C THR A 212 12.02 -3.12 10.87
N GLY A 213 11.78 -2.41 9.76
CA GLY A 213 11.42 -0.98 9.75
C GLY A 213 12.56 -0.02 10.13
N THR A 214 13.77 -0.53 10.37
CA THR A 214 14.93 0.27 10.84
C THR A 214 15.96 0.53 9.75
N SER A 215 15.89 -0.20 8.64
CA SER A 215 16.90 -0.19 7.58
C SER A 215 16.24 0.11 6.23
N TYR A 216 16.81 1.05 5.47
CA TYR A 216 16.22 1.60 4.26
C TYR A 216 17.22 1.53 3.12
N SER A 217 16.81 0.97 1.98
CA SER A 217 17.53 1.17 0.73
C SER A 217 16.87 2.32 -0.03
N CYS A 218 17.68 3.26 -0.49
CA CYS A 218 17.22 4.53 -1.01
C CYS A 218 17.92 4.85 -2.33
N TYR A 219 17.24 5.67 -3.13
CA TYR A 219 17.79 6.30 -4.32
C TYR A 219 17.85 7.80 -4.12
N ALA A 220 18.84 8.44 -4.73
CA ALA A 220 18.90 9.88 -4.85
C ALA A 220 19.48 10.24 -6.21
N ASP A 221 19.07 11.37 -6.76
CA ASP A 221 19.69 11.90 -7.96
C ASP A 221 21.06 12.49 -7.58
N GLY A 222 22.11 12.06 -8.26
CA GLY A 222 23.47 12.56 -8.15
C GLY A 222 24.29 12.10 -9.36
N LEU A 223 25.45 12.72 -9.59
CA LEU A 223 26.42 12.15 -10.54
C LEU A 223 26.89 10.81 -9.95
N ASP A 224 26.54 9.73 -10.63
CA ASP A 224 27.04 8.36 -10.43
C ASP A 224 26.48 7.56 -9.23
N LEU A 225 25.62 8.13 -8.37
CA LEU A 225 25.08 7.38 -7.22
C LEU A 225 24.19 6.18 -7.63
N VAL A 226 24.59 4.97 -7.23
CA VAL A 226 23.90 3.70 -7.51
C VAL A 226 22.91 3.34 -6.41
N SER A 227 23.28 3.48 -5.14
CA SER A 227 22.39 3.19 -3.99
C SER A 227 22.84 3.89 -2.71
N VAL A 228 21.90 4.10 -1.78
CA VAL A 228 22.17 4.51 -0.40
C VAL A 228 21.40 3.61 0.57
N ASP A 229 22.12 2.85 1.38
CA ASP A 229 21.58 2.04 2.45
C ASP A 229 21.78 2.76 3.79
N ILE A 230 20.71 2.94 4.54
CA ILE A 230 20.69 3.69 5.81
C ILE A 230 20.08 2.84 6.91
N ASP A 231 20.80 2.69 8.01
CA ASP A 231 20.29 2.09 9.24
C ASP A 231 20.04 3.18 10.29
N TRP A 232 18.91 3.06 10.98
CA TRP A 232 18.53 3.93 12.09
C TRP A 232 18.48 3.16 13.40
N THR A 233 18.95 3.80 14.46
CA THR A 233 18.78 3.37 15.84
C THR A 233 18.08 4.48 16.62
N GLY A 234 16.77 4.34 16.82
CA GLY A 234 15.95 5.41 17.38
C GLY A 234 15.93 6.61 16.45
N ASP A 235 16.34 7.79 16.94
CA ASP A 235 16.35 9.04 16.19
C ASP A 235 17.67 9.32 15.46
N GLU A 236 18.64 8.39 15.52
CA GLU A 236 19.99 8.58 14.97
C GLU A 236 20.28 7.60 13.82
N ILE A 237 21.03 8.07 12.82
CA ILE A 237 21.62 7.21 11.79
C ILE A 237 22.78 6.45 12.44
N SER A 238 22.69 5.13 12.44
CA SER A 238 23.72 4.24 12.99
C SER A 238 24.73 3.78 11.95
N SER A 239 24.32 3.74 10.68
CA SER A 239 25.17 3.38 9.54
C SER A 239 24.58 3.96 8.26
N LEU A 240 25.43 4.46 7.37
CA LEU A 240 25.07 4.87 6.02
C LEU A 240 26.14 4.39 5.04
N ASN A 241 25.74 3.53 4.11
CA ASN A 241 26.60 3.05 3.04
C ASN A 241 26.03 3.53 1.72
N PHE A 242 26.83 4.18 0.89
CA PHE A 242 26.43 4.53 -0.47
C PHE A 242 27.41 3.99 -1.49
N SER A 243 26.98 3.90 -2.74
CA SER A 243 27.83 3.56 -3.87
C SER A 243 27.68 4.59 -5.00
N LEU A 244 28.81 4.96 -5.60
CA LEU A 244 28.92 5.74 -6.84
C LEU A 244 29.30 4.82 -8.01
#